data_AF-A0A5N5WK81-F1
#
_entry.id   AF-A0A5N5WK81-F1
#
_cell.length_a   1.000
_cell.length_b   1.000
_cell.length_c   1.000
_cell.angle_alpha   90.00
_cell.angle_beta   90.00
_cell.angle_gamma   90.00
#
_symmetry.space_group_name_H-M   'P 1'
#
loop_
_entity.id
_entity.type
_entity.pdbx_description
1 polymer ?
#
loop_
_entity_poly.entity_id
_entity_poly.type
_entity_poly.pdbx_seq_one_letter_code
_entity_poly.pdbx_strand_id
1 'polypeptide(L)'
;MDANRASGFLSRSNPGYQNSKIGHATLDLQSSAGDMVTKLAGIPAEYVHFCAYLARDGLEELSHINGIMLSNFIQALEITGAIKRLKCFILTCGFKHYGVYLGNCKRPLLEDDPLLQSNKGGQATSRGQWEWVVTLTEHVQGYARGNFMNEATALGQYCAVSKALPGRTLAVKPITSLFWTSANLHAKFCNNVFNMMNGDTEPFQNVWPRLAARFECKIPTPMFPGGGVTDSKGFKSFVPTTVRMSNKHPLTVRAVEIGVSPHPEKKKRHQPCFLTFVMGRDWSCVGSMTKARKLGWTGYSDTWDKLEETFQPRKNF
;
A
#
# COMPACT_ATOMS: atom_id res chain seq x y z
N MET A 1 14.88 -15.90 8.97
CA MET A 1 13.65 -16.72 8.82
C MET A 1 14.11 -18.13 8.58
N ASP A 2 13.70 -19.10 9.40
CA ASP A 2 14.10 -20.50 9.24
C ASP A 2 13.63 -21.06 7.90
N ALA A 3 14.55 -21.70 7.17
CA ALA A 3 14.34 -22.20 5.82
C ALA A 3 13.36 -23.39 5.71
N ASN A 4 12.83 -23.89 6.85
CA ASN A 4 11.99 -25.09 6.94
C ASN A 4 10.51 -24.84 7.29
N ARG A 5 10.04 -23.58 7.29
CA ARG A 5 8.61 -23.30 7.52
C ARG A 5 7.82 -23.41 6.21
N ALA A 6 6.86 -24.33 6.17
CA ALA A 6 5.86 -24.37 5.10
C ALA A 6 5.03 -23.09 5.13
N SER A 7 4.86 -22.45 3.98
CA SER A 7 4.05 -21.23 3.84
C SER A 7 2.76 -21.53 3.08
N GLY A 8 1.63 -21.01 3.56
CA GLY A 8 0.36 -21.09 2.85
C GLY A 8 -0.02 -19.72 2.26
N PHE A 9 -0.54 -19.71 1.04
CA PHE A 9 -1.13 -18.51 0.43
C PHE A 9 -2.61 -18.73 0.14
N LEU A 10 -3.46 -17.84 0.68
CA LEU A 10 -4.91 -17.91 0.53
C LEU A 10 -5.40 -16.75 -0.32
N SER A 11 -6.07 -17.03 -1.43
CA SER A 11 -6.65 -16.00 -2.32
C SER A 11 -7.87 -16.50 -3.08
N ARG A 12 -8.68 -15.60 -3.64
CA ARG A 12 -9.89 -15.97 -4.42
C ARG A 12 -9.57 -16.70 -5.73
N SER A 13 -8.39 -16.49 -6.29
CA SER A 13 -7.93 -17.18 -7.51
C SER A 13 -6.46 -17.53 -7.38
N ASN A 14 -6.06 -18.68 -7.94
CA ASN A 14 -4.65 -19.07 -8.01
C ASN A 14 -3.90 -18.06 -8.91
N PRO A 15 -2.85 -17.40 -8.41
CA PRO A 15 -2.08 -16.43 -9.20
C PRO A 15 -1.29 -17.07 -10.36
N GLY A 16 -1.26 -18.40 -10.46
CA GLY A 16 -0.71 -19.15 -11.60
C GLY A 16 0.76 -19.54 -11.45
N TYR A 17 1.43 -19.13 -10.36
CA TYR A 17 2.81 -19.53 -10.09
C TYR A 17 2.86 -20.71 -9.11
N GLN A 18 3.77 -21.65 -9.35
CA GLN A 18 4.03 -22.80 -8.49
C GLN A 18 5.35 -22.58 -7.75
N ASN A 19 5.34 -22.75 -6.43
CA ASN A 19 6.55 -22.72 -5.60
C ASN A 19 6.47 -23.90 -4.63
N SER A 20 7.47 -24.78 -4.64
CA SER A 20 7.48 -25.99 -3.80
C SER A 20 7.43 -25.71 -2.29
N LYS A 21 7.72 -24.48 -1.86
CA LYS A 21 7.65 -24.02 -0.46
C LYS A 21 6.31 -23.36 -0.10
N ILE A 22 5.43 -23.11 -1.09
CA ILE A 22 4.17 -22.39 -0.92
C ILE A 22 3.00 -23.26 -1.37
N GLY A 23 2.15 -23.65 -0.43
CA GLY A 23 0.85 -24.24 -0.74
C GLY A 23 -0.18 -23.15 -1.05
N HIS A 24 -0.90 -23.25 -2.17
CA HIS A 24 -2.01 -22.35 -2.48
C HIS A 24 -3.34 -23.00 -2.09
N ALA A 25 -4.22 -22.24 -1.44
CA ALA A 25 -5.62 -22.62 -1.30
C ALA A 25 -6.56 -21.48 -1.69
N THR A 26 -7.70 -21.85 -2.28
CA THR A 26 -8.71 -20.88 -2.68
C THR A 26 -9.67 -20.62 -1.53
N LEU A 27 -9.81 -19.34 -1.16
CA LEU A 27 -10.68 -18.89 -0.08
C LEU A 27 -11.39 -17.58 -0.47
N ASP A 28 -12.72 -17.52 -0.32
CA ASP A 28 -13.47 -16.27 -0.45
C ASP A 28 -13.74 -15.69 0.93
N LEU A 29 -13.10 -14.58 1.27
CA LEU A 29 -13.28 -13.94 2.57
C LEU A 29 -14.66 -13.29 2.76
N GLN A 30 -15.45 -13.17 1.68
CA GLN A 30 -16.83 -12.69 1.77
C GLN A 30 -17.83 -13.78 2.16
N SER A 31 -17.42 -15.06 2.18
CA SER A 31 -18.29 -16.18 2.56
C SER A 31 -18.52 -16.25 4.07
N SER A 32 -19.40 -17.15 4.49
CA SER A 32 -19.59 -17.44 5.91
C SER A 32 -18.36 -18.13 6.51
N ALA A 33 -18.21 -18.09 7.84
CA ALA A 33 -17.17 -18.86 8.52
C ALA A 33 -17.28 -20.37 8.25
N GLY A 34 -18.52 -20.92 8.17
CA GLY A 34 -18.75 -22.33 7.87
C GLY A 34 -18.23 -22.76 6.51
N ASP A 35 -18.39 -21.92 5.49
CA ASP A 35 -17.84 -22.19 4.14
C ASP A 35 -16.30 -22.18 4.16
N MET A 36 -15.71 -21.27 4.95
CA MET A 36 -14.26 -21.17 5.10
C MET A 36 -13.67 -22.38 5.86
N VAL A 37 -14.38 -22.94 6.83
CA VAL A 37 -13.92 -24.11 7.62
C VAL A 37 -13.51 -25.26 6.72
N THR A 38 -14.33 -25.58 5.71
CA THR A 38 -14.04 -26.68 4.77
C THR A 38 -12.74 -26.44 3.99
N LYS A 39 -12.44 -25.18 3.64
CA LYS A 39 -11.23 -24.80 2.89
C LYS A 39 -9.99 -24.67 3.78
N LEU A 40 -10.18 -24.40 5.07
CA LEU A 40 -9.12 -24.26 6.07
C LEU A 40 -8.84 -25.56 6.82
N ALA A 41 -9.65 -26.60 6.61
CA ALA A 41 -9.48 -27.89 7.27
C ALA A 41 -8.07 -28.48 7.02
N GLY A 42 -7.39 -28.85 8.10
CA GLY A 42 -6.05 -29.43 8.04
C GLY A 42 -4.91 -28.44 7.78
N ILE A 43 -5.17 -27.13 7.70
CA ILE A 43 -4.12 -26.10 7.56
C ILE A 43 -3.64 -25.69 8.97
N PRO A 44 -2.43 -26.09 9.42
CA PRO A 44 -1.87 -25.56 10.66
C PRO A 44 -1.41 -24.12 10.43
N ALA A 45 -1.88 -23.18 11.27
CA ALA A 45 -1.48 -21.78 11.19
C ALA A 45 -0.84 -21.32 12.50
N GLU A 46 0.49 -21.18 12.52
CA GLU A 46 1.22 -20.57 13.64
C GLU A 46 1.33 -19.05 13.49
N TYR A 47 1.40 -18.56 12.27
CA TYR A 47 1.46 -17.14 11.94
C TYR A 47 0.47 -16.85 10.82
N VAL A 48 -0.38 -15.85 11.03
CA VAL A 48 -1.34 -15.40 10.02
C VAL A 48 -1.01 -13.98 9.61
N HIS A 49 -0.81 -13.76 8.33
CA HIS A 49 -0.69 -12.42 7.74
C HIS A 49 -1.99 -12.07 7.01
N PHE A 50 -2.88 -11.32 7.67
CA PHE A 50 -4.12 -10.86 7.09
C PHE A 50 -3.89 -9.54 6.35
N CYS A 51 -3.67 -9.65 5.03
CA CYS A 51 -3.40 -8.53 4.13
C CYS A 51 -4.53 -8.29 3.12
N ALA A 52 -5.76 -8.67 3.48
CA ALA A 52 -6.94 -8.57 2.62
C ALA A 52 -7.78 -7.33 2.95
N TYR A 53 -8.30 -6.69 1.90
CA TYR A 53 -9.17 -5.53 2.00
C TYR A 53 -10.12 -5.48 0.81
N LEU A 54 -11.38 -5.09 1.05
CA LEU A 54 -12.38 -4.88 0.01
C LEU A 54 -12.83 -3.42 -0.01
N ALA A 55 -12.58 -2.75 -1.14
CA ALA A 55 -13.01 -1.37 -1.33
C ALA A 55 -14.53 -1.26 -1.52
N ARG A 56 -15.11 -0.25 -0.88
CA ARG A 56 -16.50 0.22 -1.01
C ARG A 56 -16.53 1.74 -1.01
N ASP A 57 -17.60 2.31 -1.54
CA ASP A 57 -17.75 3.76 -1.67
C ASP A 57 -18.20 4.42 -0.36
N GLY A 58 -19.04 3.74 0.43
CA GLY A 58 -19.46 4.21 1.75
C GLY A 58 -18.51 3.80 2.86
N LEU A 59 -18.11 4.73 3.74
CA LEU A 59 -17.22 4.45 4.88
C LEU A 59 -17.81 3.41 5.86
N GLU A 60 -19.12 3.48 6.09
CA GLU A 60 -19.83 2.53 6.95
C GLU A 60 -19.85 1.12 6.34
N GLU A 61 -20.26 1.01 5.07
CA GLU A 61 -20.26 -0.26 4.34
C GLU A 61 -18.84 -0.86 4.24
N LEU A 62 -17.84 -0.02 3.96
CA LEU A 62 -16.43 -0.40 3.93
C LEU A 62 -15.99 -0.98 5.27
N SER A 63 -16.31 -0.30 6.38
CA SER A 63 -15.94 -0.74 7.73
C SER A 63 -16.66 -2.03 8.10
N HIS A 64 -17.96 -2.11 7.79
CA HIS A 64 -18.79 -3.26 8.07
C HIS A 64 -18.31 -4.52 7.33
N ILE A 65 -18.11 -4.43 6.01
CA ILE A 65 -17.72 -5.59 5.20
C ILE A 65 -16.31 -6.07 5.55
N ASN A 66 -15.34 -5.17 5.72
CA ASN A 66 -13.98 -5.57 6.10
C ASN A 66 -13.93 -6.15 7.53
N GLY A 67 -14.77 -5.64 8.44
CA GLY A 67 -14.95 -6.20 9.78
C GLY A 67 -15.53 -7.62 9.74
N ILE A 68 -16.56 -7.86 8.92
CA ILE A 68 -17.14 -9.20 8.73
C ILE A 68 -16.12 -10.17 8.14
N MET A 69 -15.38 -9.77 7.11
CA MET A 69 -14.35 -10.62 6.50
C MET A 69 -13.33 -11.09 7.54
N LEU A 70 -12.85 -10.18 8.38
CA LEU A 70 -11.89 -10.49 9.43
C LEU A 70 -12.52 -11.38 10.52
N SER A 71 -13.73 -11.04 10.98
CA SER A 71 -14.43 -11.79 12.02
C SER A 71 -14.75 -13.23 11.58
N ASN A 72 -15.27 -13.40 10.36
CA ASN A 72 -15.58 -14.73 9.81
C ASN A 72 -14.33 -15.58 9.65
N PHE A 73 -13.22 -14.98 9.22
CA PHE A 73 -11.95 -15.69 9.09
C PHE A 73 -11.41 -16.17 10.45
N ILE A 74 -11.43 -15.30 11.48
CA ILE A 74 -11.02 -15.68 12.84
C ILE A 74 -11.95 -16.78 13.37
N GLN A 75 -13.27 -16.66 13.19
CA GLN A 75 -14.22 -17.69 13.60
C GLN A 75 -13.98 -19.03 12.89
N ALA A 76 -13.59 -19.02 11.61
CA ALA A 76 -13.24 -20.25 10.91
C ALA A 76 -11.96 -20.90 11.48
N LEU A 77 -10.96 -20.11 11.90
CA LEU A 77 -9.79 -20.61 12.61
C LEU A 77 -10.14 -21.21 13.98
N GLU A 78 -11.13 -20.64 14.67
CA GLU A 78 -11.65 -21.19 15.93
C GLU A 78 -12.34 -22.54 15.71
N ILE A 79 -13.25 -22.63 14.73
CA ILE A 79 -14.00 -23.86 14.43
C ILE A 79 -13.07 -24.99 13.96
N THR A 80 -12.09 -24.68 13.13
CA THR A 80 -11.09 -25.68 12.67
C THR A 80 -10.11 -26.10 13.77
N GLY A 81 -10.07 -25.39 14.89
CA GLY A 81 -9.08 -25.59 15.96
C GLY A 81 -7.68 -25.07 15.62
N ALA A 82 -7.46 -24.53 14.42
CA ALA A 82 -6.18 -23.93 14.02
C ALA A 82 -5.75 -22.80 14.94
N ILE A 83 -6.72 -22.06 15.51
CA ILE A 83 -6.47 -20.97 16.47
C ILE A 83 -5.64 -21.40 17.69
N LYS A 84 -5.70 -22.68 18.09
CA LYS A 84 -4.95 -23.21 19.26
C LYS A 84 -3.44 -23.30 19.01
N ARG A 85 -3.01 -23.28 17.76
CA ARG A 85 -1.59 -23.28 17.36
C ARG A 85 -1.08 -21.89 16.99
N LEU A 86 -1.99 -20.92 16.89
CA LEU A 86 -1.66 -19.58 16.48
C LEU A 86 -0.74 -18.94 17.53
N LYS A 87 0.43 -18.51 17.08
CA LYS A 87 1.38 -17.74 17.88
C LYS A 87 1.15 -16.26 17.68
N CYS A 88 0.93 -15.84 16.43
CA CYS A 88 0.78 -14.43 16.09
C CYS A 88 -0.18 -14.17 14.93
N PHE A 89 -1.07 -13.19 15.09
CA PHE A 89 -1.94 -12.66 14.04
C PHE A 89 -1.48 -11.26 13.62
N ILE A 90 -1.02 -11.10 12.38
CA ILE A 90 -0.57 -9.83 11.82
C ILE A 90 -1.68 -9.28 10.92
N LEU A 91 -2.31 -8.18 11.33
CA LEU A 91 -3.27 -7.42 10.55
C LEU A 91 -2.57 -6.25 9.84
N THR A 92 -2.61 -6.24 8.52
CA THR A 92 -2.08 -5.11 7.75
C THR A 92 -3.18 -4.07 7.56
N CYS A 93 -2.92 -2.87 8.05
CA CYS A 93 -3.73 -1.67 7.88
C CYS A 93 -2.88 -0.59 7.20
N GLY A 94 -3.33 0.66 7.20
CA GLY A 94 -2.55 1.74 6.62
C GLY A 94 -2.85 3.10 7.20
N PHE A 95 -2.16 4.11 6.70
CA PHE A 95 -2.22 5.49 7.21
C PHE A 95 -3.59 6.17 7.11
N LYS A 96 -4.58 5.53 6.48
CA LYS A 96 -6.00 5.90 6.65
C LYS A 96 -6.43 5.89 8.12
N HIS A 97 -5.75 5.13 8.96
CA HIS A 97 -5.86 5.19 10.42
C HIS A 97 -5.78 6.64 10.94
N TYR A 98 -4.87 7.43 10.38
CA TYR A 98 -4.60 8.83 10.75
C TYR A 98 -5.43 9.87 9.98
N GLY A 99 -6.29 9.45 9.06
CA GLY A 99 -7.08 10.38 8.25
C GLY A 99 -6.37 11.00 7.07
N VAL A 100 -5.27 10.43 6.58
CA VAL A 100 -4.52 10.99 5.42
C VAL A 100 -5.34 11.16 4.14
N TYR A 101 -6.51 10.52 4.06
CA TYR A 101 -7.46 10.64 2.95
C TYR A 101 -8.42 11.82 3.10
N LEU A 102 -8.51 12.42 4.30
CA LEU A 102 -9.34 13.60 4.58
C LEU A 102 -8.61 14.92 4.34
N GLY A 103 -7.28 14.89 4.24
CA GLY A 103 -6.48 16.07 3.99
C GLY A 103 -5.14 16.04 4.72
N ASN A 104 -4.59 17.24 4.94
CA ASN A 104 -3.34 17.43 5.64
C ASN A 104 -3.45 16.96 7.09
N CYS A 105 -2.50 16.14 7.52
CA CYS A 105 -2.48 15.51 8.84
C CYS A 105 -1.29 16.02 9.67
N LYS A 106 -1.34 15.77 10.98
CA LYS A 106 -0.23 16.04 11.90
C LYS A 106 1.02 15.25 11.45
N ARG A 107 2.21 15.84 11.60
CA ARG A 107 3.48 15.25 11.18
C ARG A 107 4.53 15.39 12.30
N PRO A 108 5.27 14.33 12.64
CA PRO A 108 5.11 12.97 12.15
C PRO A 108 3.86 12.29 12.74
N LEU A 109 3.30 11.35 11.98
CA LEU A 109 2.24 10.44 12.41
C LEU A 109 2.80 9.44 13.43
N LEU A 110 2.17 9.36 14.59
CA LEU A 110 2.58 8.51 15.72
C LEU A 110 1.46 7.52 16.05
N GLU A 111 1.79 6.30 16.47
CA GLU A 111 0.81 5.25 16.76
C GLU A 111 -0.11 5.55 17.96
N ASP A 112 0.20 6.56 18.76
CA ASP A 112 -0.61 7.08 19.86
C ASP A 112 -1.41 8.36 19.48
N ASP A 113 -1.36 8.79 18.21
CA ASP A 113 -2.20 9.90 17.74
C ASP A 113 -3.70 9.55 17.91
N PRO A 114 -4.55 10.51 18.32
CA PRO A 114 -5.96 10.25 18.57
C PRO A 114 -6.68 9.67 17.33
N LEU A 115 -7.48 8.63 17.55
CA LEU A 115 -8.34 8.09 16.51
C LEU A 115 -9.38 9.12 16.08
N LEU A 116 -9.61 9.20 14.77
CA LEU A 116 -10.73 9.98 14.23
C LEU A 116 -12.07 9.39 14.71
N GLN A 117 -13.05 10.25 14.99
CA GLN A 117 -14.36 9.81 15.53
C GLN A 117 -15.08 8.79 14.64
N SER A 118 -14.83 8.80 13.32
CA SER A 118 -15.35 7.82 12.36
C SER A 118 -14.57 6.50 12.31
N ASN A 119 -13.36 6.43 12.89
CA ASN A 119 -12.48 5.26 12.89
C ASN A 119 -12.59 4.43 14.18
N LYS A 120 -13.73 4.46 14.88
CA LYS A 120 -14.00 3.58 16.03
C LYS A 120 -14.12 2.07 15.67
N GLY A 121 -13.70 1.70 14.46
CA GLY A 121 -13.67 0.32 13.99
C GLY A 121 -12.62 -0.49 14.76
N GLY A 122 -13.12 -1.35 15.66
CA GLY A 122 -12.45 -2.53 16.18
C GLY A 122 -11.11 -2.29 16.86
N GLN A 123 -11.11 -1.97 18.16
CA GLN A 123 -9.98 -2.35 18.99
C GLN A 123 -9.82 -3.87 18.88
N ALA A 124 -8.73 -4.34 18.27
CA ALA A 124 -8.39 -5.75 18.23
C ALA A 124 -8.02 -6.18 19.66
N THR A 125 -9.02 -6.52 20.46
CA THR A 125 -8.80 -7.19 21.74
C THR A 125 -8.66 -8.68 21.43
N SER A 126 -7.48 -9.24 21.73
CA SER A 126 -7.25 -10.67 21.58
C SER A 126 -8.21 -11.43 22.50
N ARG A 127 -9.04 -12.30 21.91
CA ARG A 127 -9.92 -13.22 22.65
C ARG A 127 -9.23 -14.54 23.01
N GLY A 128 -7.99 -14.76 22.58
CA GLY A 128 -7.25 -16.02 22.77
C GLY A 128 -5.82 -15.84 23.30
N GLN A 129 -5.14 -16.95 23.57
CA GLN A 129 -3.75 -17.00 24.07
C GLN A 129 -2.69 -16.75 22.99
N TRP A 130 -3.04 -16.01 21.93
CA TRP A 130 -2.18 -15.71 20.79
C TRP A 130 -1.89 -14.21 20.73
N GLU A 131 -0.72 -13.87 20.18
CA GLU A 131 -0.28 -12.49 20.07
C GLU A 131 -0.81 -11.82 18.80
N TRP A 132 -0.94 -10.49 18.79
CA TRP A 132 -1.42 -9.77 17.60
C TRP A 132 -0.57 -8.56 17.24
N VAL A 133 -0.56 -8.19 15.97
CA VAL A 133 0.16 -7.00 15.48
C VAL A 133 -0.71 -6.29 14.48
N VAL A 134 -0.83 -4.98 14.60
CA VAL A 134 -1.36 -4.15 13.51
C VAL A 134 -0.21 -3.36 12.91
N THR A 135 0.05 -3.55 11.62
CA THR A 135 1.02 -2.74 10.88
C THR A 135 0.30 -1.66 10.08
N LEU A 136 0.63 -0.40 10.31
CA LEU A 136 0.15 0.76 9.57
C LEU A 136 1.17 1.09 8.48
N THR A 137 0.88 0.68 7.24
CA THR A 137 1.71 1.01 6.08
C THR A 137 1.27 2.33 5.44
N GLU A 138 2.18 3.03 4.76
CA GLU A 138 1.78 4.08 3.82
C GLU A 138 1.55 3.46 2.43
N HIS A 139 2.34 3.85 1.42
CA HIS A 139 2.29 3.26 0.09
C HIS A 139 3.11 1.98 0.00
N VAL A 140 2.44 0.86 -0.22
CA VAL A 140 3.11 -0.44 -0.34
C VAL A 140 3.75 -0.58 -1.72
N GLN A 141 5.06 -0.78 -1.75
CA GLN A 141 5.83 -1.10 -2.95
C GLN A 141 5.92 -2.61 -3.11
N GLY A 142 5.49 -3.07 -4.28
CA GLY A 142 5.61 -4.45 -4.67
C GLY A 142 4.82 -4.73 -5.94
N TYR A 143 4.72 -6.01 -6.27
CA TYR A 143 4.01 -6.48 -7.45
C TYR A 143 3.01 -7.56 -7.06
N ALA A 144 1.75 -7.37 -7.42
CA ALA A 144 0.68 -8.34 -7.28
C ALA A 144 -0.34 -8.13 -8.39
N ARG A 145 -0.56 -9.16 -9.22
CA ARG A 145 -1.53 -9.11 -10.33
C ARG A 145 -2.94 -8.93 -9.77
N GLY A 146 -3.68 -7.95 -10.30
CA GLY A 146 -5.04 -7.63 -9.84
C GLY A 146 -5.11 -6.76 -8.59
N ASN A 147 -3.98 -6.34 -8.01
CA ASN A 147 -3.98 -5.34 -6.95
C ASN A 147 -4.29 -3.95 -7.53
N PHE A 148 -5.35 -3.31 -7.01
CA PHE A 148 -5.80 -1.98 -7.44
C PHE A 148 -5.09 -0.82 -6.72
N MET A 149 -4.37 -1.08 -5.62
CA MET A 149 -3.54 -0.11 -4.88
C MET A 149 -2.06 -0.46 -5.04
N ASN A 150 -1.53 -0.28 -6.25
CA ASN A 150 -0.11 -0.51 -6.55
C ASN A 150 0.49 0.76 -7.18
N GLU A 151 1.11 1.59 -6.34
CA GLU A 151 1.69 2.85 -6.80
C GLU A 151 2.87 2.62 -7.74
N ALA A 152 3.78 1.71 -7.39
CA ALA A 152 4.96 1.42 -8.19
C ALA A 152 4.58 0.98 -9.61
N THR A 153 3.67 0.01 -9.75
CA THR A 153 3.20 -0.44 -11.08
C THR A 153 2.53 0.71 -11.84
N ALA A 154 1.71 1.51 -11.18
CA ALA A 154 1.05 2.64 -11.82
C ALA A 154 2.05 3.72 -12.28
N LEU A 155 3.08 4.01 -11.47
CA LEU A 155 4.18 4.91 -11.84
C LEU A 155 4.96 4.39 -13.05
N GLY A 156 5.26 3.08 -13.07
CA GLY A 156 5.93 2.45 -14.20
C GLY A 156 5.10 2.53 -15.48
N GLN A 157 3.79 2.27 -15.40
CA GLN A 157 2.86 2.42 -16.52
C GLN A 157 2.78 3.88 -16.99
N TYR A 158 2.70 4.83 -16.06
CA TYR A 158 2.70 6.26 -16.38
C TYR A 158 3.96 6.65 -17.16
N CYS A 159 5.14 6.25 -16.68
CA CYS A 159 6.40 6.57 -17.34
C CYS A 159 6.52 5.89 -18.71
N ALA A 160 6.14 4.61 -18.82
CA ALA A 160 6.14 3.88 -20.08
C ALA A 160 5.22 4.52 -21.13
N VAL A 161 4.04 4.99 -20.72
CA VAL A 161 3.12 5.71 -21.61
C VAL A 161 3.66 7.09 -21.96
N SER A 162 4.20 7.84 -20.99
CA SER A 162 4.86 9.11 -21.25
C SER A 162 5.99 8.98 -22.27
N LYS A 163 6.78 7.90 -22.22
CA LYS A 163 7.83 7.60 -23.21
C LYS A 163 7.28 7.46 -24.64
N ALA A 164 6.10 6.88 -24.79
CA ALA A 164 5.47 6.67 -26.09
C ALA A 164 4.82 7.94 -26.68
N LEU A 165 4.58 8.97 -25.85
CA LEU A 165 3.96 10.22 -26.28
C LEU A 165 4.99 11.22 -26.84
N PRO A 166 4.57 12.12 -27.77
CA PRO A 166 5.42 13.20 -28.26
C PRO A 166 6.01 14.03 -27.11
N GLY A 167 7.30 14.38 -27.23
CA GLY A 167 8.04 15.13 -26.20
C GLY A 167 8.60 14.27 -25.06
N ARG A 168 8.05 13.06 -24.83
CA ARG A 168 8.49 12.12 -23.78
C ARG A 168 8.54 12.72 -22.38
N THR A 169 7.65 13.66 -22.08
CA THR A 169 7.75 14.48 -20.87
C THR A 169 6.93 13.90 -19.72
N LEU A 170 7.54 13.80 -18.53
CA LEU A 170 6.82 13.58 -17.28
C LEU A 170 6.25 14.91 -16.78
N ALA A 171 4.97 14.94 -16.39
CA ALA A 171 4.35 16.15 -15.85
C ALA A 171 5.01 16.60 -14.54
N VAL A 172 5.01 17.91 -14.28
CA VAL A 172 5.47 18.51 -13.02
C VAL A 172 4.74 17.88 -11.84
N LYS A 173 5.47 17.56 -10.76
CA LYS A 173 4.91 16.96 -9.54
C LYS A 173 5.09 17.85 -8.32
N PRO A 174 4.33 17.63 -7.24
CA PRO A 174 4.55 18.32 -5.97
C PRO A 174 5.88 17.90 -5.34
N ILE A 175 6.43 18.75 -4.46
CA ILE A 175 7.67 18.52 -3.69
C ILE A 175 7.42 17.56 -2.49
N THR A 176 6.28 16.86 -2.47
CA THR A 176 5.87 16.09 -1.30
C THR A 176 6.79 14.90 -1.06
N SER A 177 7.16 14.70 0.21
CA SER A 177 7.84 13.49 0.67
C SER A 177 6.82 12.38 0.90
N LEU A 178 7.12 11.21 0.35
CA LEU A 178 6.37 9.98 0.58
C LEU A 178 7.25 8.99 1.36
N PHE A 179 6.60 8.05 2.04
CA PHE A 179 7.26 7.06 2.88
C PHE A 179 6.82 5.68 2.45
N TRP A 180 7.51 5.08 1.50
CA TRP A 180 7.09 3.77 1.02
C TRP A 180 7.30 2.67 2.05
N THR A 181 6.53 1.59 1.88
CA THR A 181 6.65 0.37 2.66
C THR A 181 6.92 -0.80 1.73
N SER A 182 8.07 -1.44 1.85
CA SER A 182 8.37 -2.68 1.18
C SER A 182 7.47 -3.77 1.74
N ALA A 183 6.83 -4.55 0.86
CA ALA A 183 6.05 -5.72 1.26
C ALA A 183 6.86 -6.77 2.05
N ASN A 184 8.19 -6.66 2.08
CA ASN A 184 9.07 -7.58 2.80
C ASN A 184 9.26 -7.19 4.29
N LEU A 185 8.77 -6.02 4.70
CA LEU A 185 8.89 -5.54 6.08
C LEU A 185 7.61 -5.88 6.86
N HIS A 186 7.61 -7.01 7.56
CA HIS A 186 6.57 -7.34 8.54
C HIS A 186 7.18 -7.81 9.87
N ALA A 187 6.55 -7.37 10.97
CA ALA A 187 7.16 -7.23 12.29
C ALA A 187 7.47 -8.55 13.02
N LYS A 188 8.46 -8.47 13.93
CA LYS A 188 8.76 -9.46 15.00
C LYS A 188 8.20 -9.02 16.38
N PHE A 189 7.34 -8.02 16.42
CA PHE A 189 6.80 -7.45 17.67
C PHE A 189 5.33 -7.75 17.79
N CYS A 190 4.87 -7.95 19.02
CA CYS A 190 3.56 -8.48 19.34
C CYS A 190 2.78 -7.58 20.30
N ASN A 191 1.46 -7.73 20.27
CA ASN A 191 0.42 -7.01 21.01
C ASN A 191 0.50 -5.49 20.90
N ASN A 192 0.70 -4.97 19.68
CA ASN A 192 0.75 -3.53 19.45
C ASN A 192 0.43 -3.10 18.02
N VAL A 193 0.22 -1.79 17.87
CA VAL A 193 0.12 -1.09 16.58
C VAL A 193 1.47 -0.44 16.26
N PHE A 194 1.95 -0.63 15.04
CA PHE A 194 3.22 -0.06 14.56
C PHE A 194 3.07 0.59 13.20
N ASN A 195 3.62 1.78 13.04
CA ASN A 195 4.00 2.27 11.72
C ASN A 195 5.01 1.32 11.11
N MET A 196 4.85 1.03 9.82
CA MET A 196 5.78 0.20 9.07
C MET A 196 6.08 0.87 7.74
N MET A 197 7.35 1.23 7.52
CA MET A 197 7.88 1.93 6.34
C MET A 197 9.31 1.47 6.08
N ASN A 198 9.83 1.77 4.89
CA ASN A 198 11.18 1.44 4.40
C ASN A 198 12.31 1.94 5.31
N GLY A 199 12.08 3.05 6.02
CA GLY A 199 13.02 3.61 6.99
C GLY A 199 13.90 4.73 6.45
N ASP A 200 13.84 5.01 5.15
CA ASP A 200 14.29 6.23 4.47
C ASP A 200 13.11 7.18 4.18
N THR A 201 13.41 8.32 3.55
CA THR A 201 12.41 9.32 3.14
C THR A 201 12.80 9.84 1.78
N GLU A 202 11.92 9.66 0.79
CA GLU A 202 12.20 10.04 -0.58
C GLU A 202 11.19 11.09 -1.07
N PRO A 203 11.61 12.34 -1.33
CA PRO A 203 10.78 13.30 -2.03
C PRO A 203 10.71 12.97 -3.52
N PHE A 204 9.62 13.37 -4.16
CA PHE A 204 9.52 13.30 -5.62
C PHE A 204 10.66 14.08 -6.31
N GLN A 205 11.25 15.07 -5.66
CA GLN A 205 12.42 15.79 -6.19
C GLN A 205 13.60 14.85 -6.50
N ASN A 206 13.77 13.79 -5.71
CA ASN A 206 14.84 12.80 -5.91
C ASN A 206 14.38 11.68 -6.85
N VAL A 207 13.17 11.17 -6.64
CA VAL A 207 12.65 10.00 -7.37
C VAL A 207 12.30 10.34 -8.83
N TRP A 208 11.76 11.54 -9.09
CA TRP A 208 11.26 11.92 -10.42
C TRP A 208 12.35 11.97 -11.49
N PRO A 209 13.51 12.60 -11.26
CA PRO A 209 14.66 12.53 -12.19
C PRO A 209 15.12 11.11 -12.47
N ARG A 210 15.16 10.25 -11.45
CA ARG A 210 15.59 8.86 -11.60
C ARG A 210 14.58 8.05 -12.43
N LEU A 211 13.28 8.24 -12.20
CA LEU A 211 12.23 7.65 -13.04
C LEU A 211 12.31 8.13 -14.50
N ALA A 212 12.51 9.43 -14.72
CA ALA A 212 12.66 9.97 -16.06
C ALA A 212 13.85 9.34 -16.78
N ALA A 213 15.00 9.23 -16.12
CA ALA A 213 16.18 8.56 -16.67
C ALA A 213 15.92 7.08 -16.99
N ARG A 214 15.33 6.32 -16.05
CA ARG A 214 15.01 4.90 -16.24
C ARG A 214 14.13 4.65 -17.47
N PHE A 215 13.12 5.48 -17.66
CA PHE A 215 12.12 5.31 -18.72
C PHE A 215 12.41 6.17 -19.97
N GLU A 216 13.61 6.75 -20.08
CA GLU A 216 14.01 7.61 -21.21
C GLU A 216 13.03 8.77 -21.48
N CYS A 217 12.52 9.35 -20.41
CA CYS A 217 11.64 10.51 -20.40
C CYS A 217 12.42 11.79 -20.06
N LYS A 218 11.81 12.94 -20.35
CA LYS A 218 12.28 14.28 -20.01
C LYS A 218 11.46 14.87 -18.87
N ILE A 219 12.05 15.79 -18.12
CA ILE A 219 11.36 16.59 -17.11
C ILE A 219 11.37 18.06 -17.56
N PRO A 220 10.29 18.82 -17.34
CA PRO A 220 10.27 20.25 -17.59
C PRO A 220 11.40 20.99 -16.85
N THR A 221 11.91 22.07 -17.43
CA THR A 221 12.87 22.96 -16.79
C THR A 221 12.22 24.34 -16.61
N PRO A 222 12.09 24.87 -15.37
CA PRO A 222 12.39 24.21 -14.09
C PRO A 222 11.42 23.06 -13.77
N MET A 223 11.89 22.07 -13.01
CA MET A 223 11.08 20.92 -12.59
C MET A 223 9.87 21.32 -11.74
N PHE A 224 9.99 22.42 -10.97
CA PHE A 224 8.94 22.98 -10.12
C PHE A 224 8.81 24.50 -10.34
N PRO A 225 8.04 24.96 -11.35
CA PRO A 225 7.73 26.38 -11.48
C PRO A 225 6.90 26.83 -10.27
N GLY A 226 7.43 27.75 -9.46
CA GLY A 226 6.74 28.35 -8.30
C GLY A 226 7.08 27.80 -6.90
N GLY A 227 8.15 27.00 -6.72
CA GLY A 227 8.67 26.59 -5.39
C GLY A 227 10.19 26.38 -5.40
N GLY A 228 10.92 27.05 -4.48
CA GLY A 228 12.33 27.47 -4.62
C GLY A 228 13.46 26.41 -4.42
N VAL A 229 14.74 26.71 -4.75
CA VAL A 229 15.38 28.00 -5.15
C VAL A 229 16.46 27.89 -6.25
N THR A 230 16.68 28.99 -6.99
CA THR A 230 18.02 29.50 -7.36
C THR A 230 18.05 30.96 -6.85
N ASP A 231 18.94 31.30 -5.90
CA ASP A 231 19.12 32.63 -5.26
C ASP A 231 17.92 33.29 -4.54
N SER A 232 17.21 32.63 -3.62
CA SER A 232 16.12 33.30 -2.88
C SER A 232 16.57 34.08 -1.63
N LYS A 233 15.93 35.22 -1.35
CA LYS A 233 15.53 35.59 0.03
C LYS A 233 14.05 35.18 0.22
N GLY A 234 13.77 33.90 0.48
CA GLY A 234 12.45 33.52 1.04
C GLY A 234 12.26 34.20 2.41
N PHE A 235 11.08 34.48 2.98
CA PHE A 235 9.67 34.53 2.60
C PHE A 235 9.12 35.87 3.13
N LYS A 236 7.93 36.32 2.69
CA LYS A 236 6.86 36.58 3.68
C LYS A 236 5.57 35.98 3.11
N SER A 237 5.07 34.95 3.80
CA SER A 237 3.87 34.15 3.45
C SER A 237 4.05 32.91 2.56
N PHE A 238 5.10 32.12 2.84
CA PHE A 238 5.18 30.65 2.70
C PHE A 238 4.37 29.94 1.58
N VAL A 239 5.05 29.43 0.53
CA VAL A 239 4.61 28.36 -0.37
C VAL A 239 5.83 27.58 -0.88
N PRO A 240 5.93 26.25 -0.65
CA PRO A 240 6.04 25.34 -1.80
C PRO A 240 5.47 23.95 -1.47
N THR A 241 4.15 23.78 -1.50
CA THR A 241 3.54 22.44 -1.43
C THR A 241 2.29 22.32 -2.32
N THR A 242 1.55 23.41 -2.53
CA THR A 242 0.31 23.45 -3.30
C THR A 242 0.54 23.73 -4.79
N VAL A 243 0.94 22.72 -5.57
CA VAL A 243 0.78 22.76 -7.04
C VAL A 243 -0.42 21.89 -7.42
N ARG A 244 -1.55 22.54 -7.74
CA ARG A 244 -2.73 21.86 -8.29
C ARG A 244 -2.39 21.38 -9.70
N MET A 245 -2.57 20.09 -10.00
CA MET A 245 -2.39 19.59 -11.36
C MET A 245 -3.41 20.25 -12.29
N SER A 246 -2.93 20.94 -13.33
CA SER A 246 -3.77 21.54 -14.37
C SER A 246 -4.24 20.53 -15.40
N ASN A 247 -3.58 19.38 -15.51
CA ASN A 247 -3.86 18.34 -16.49
C ASN A 247 -4.41 17.06 -15.86
N LYS A 248 -5.36 16.41 -16.56
CA LYS A 248 -5.82 15.05 -16.22
C LYS A 248 -4.66 14.07 -16.43
N HIS A 249 -4.64 13.01 -15.64
CA HIS A 249 -3.64 11.95 -15.75
C HIS A 249 -3.60 11.39 -17.19
N PRO A 250 -2.44 11.34 -17.88
CA PRO A 250 -2.30 10.84 -19.26
C PRO A 250 -2.87 9.43 -19.48
N LEU A 251 -2.72 8.50 -18.51
CA LEU A 251 -3.41 7.20 -18.58
C LEU A 251 -4.93 7.37 -18.65
N THR A 252 -5.52 8.30 -17.90
CA THR A 252 -6.97 8.56 -17.96
C THR A 252 -7.38 9.20 -19.29
N VAL A 253 -6.53 10.04 -19.87
CA VAL A 253 -6.83 10.73 -21.15
C VAL A 253 -6.68 9.78 -22.34
N ARG A 254 -5.69 8.87 -22.31
CA ARG A 254 -5.30 8.05 -23.46
C ARG A 254 -5.62 6.57 -23.30
N ALA A 255 -6.21 6.12 -22.19
CA ALA A 255 -6.41 4.70 -21.88
C ALA A 255 -7.00 3.88 -23.05
N VAL A 256 -7.94 4.47 -23.79
CA VAL A 256 -8.57 3.86 -24.98
C VAL A 256 -7.56 3.70 -26.13
N GLU A 257 -6.79 4.74 -26.43
CA GLU A 257 -5.82 4.76 -27.53
C GLU A 257 -4.66 3.79 -27.33
N ILE A 258 -4.25 3.57 -26.07
CA ILE A 258 -3.12 2.69 -25.71
C ILE A 258 -3.55 1.32 -25.19
N GLY A 259 -4.83 0.94 -25.34
CA GLY A 259 -5.33 -0.41 -25.06
C GLY A 259 -5.35 -0.81 -23.57
N VAL A 260 -5.24 0.14 -22.64
CA VAL A 260 -5.30 -0.09 -21.18
C VAL A 260 -6.63 0.35 -20.56
N SER A 261 -7.62 0.69 -21.38
CA SER A 261 -8.98 0.99 -20.91
C SER A 261 -9.65 -0.26 -20.34
N PRO A 262 -10.35 -0.18 -19.19
CA PRO A 262 -11.09 -1.32 -18.68
C PRO A 262 -12.16 -1.77 -19.69
N HIS A 263 -12.31 -3.09 -19.83
CA HIS A 263 -13.36 -3.72 -20.65
C HIS A 263 -14.73 -3.08 -20.38
N PRO A 264 -15.60 -2.91 -21.40
CA PRO A 264 -16.86 -2.14 -21.32
C PRO A 264 -17.82 -2.53 -20.17
N GLU A 265 -17.73 -3.75 -19.67
CA GLU A 265 -18.57 -4.26 -18.57
C GLU A 265 -18.13 -3.78 -17.17
N LYS A 266 -16.98 -3.10 -17.04
CA LYS A 266 -16.47 -2.57 -15.76
C LYS A 266 -16.61 -1.05 -15.63
N LYS A 267 -17.70 -0.47 -16.15
CA LYS A 267 -18.12 0.93 -15.92
C LYS A 267 -18.59 1.19 -14.47
N LYS A 268 -17.89 0.68 -13.44
CA LYS A 268 -18.12 1.18 -12.06
C LYS A 268 -17.27 2.42 -11.84
N ARG A 269 -17.97 3.45 -11.36
CA ARG A 269 -17.65 4.88 -11.38
C ARG A 269 -16.30 5.21 -10.74
N HIS A 270 -15.71 6.28 -11.28
CA HIS A 270 -14.36 6.75 -11.05
C HIS A 270 -14.16 7.27 -9.62
N GLN A 271 -13.52 6.46 -8.76
CA GLN A 271 -12.47 7.07 -7.93
C GLN A 271 -11.39 7.56 -8.92
N PRO A 272 -10.75 8.72 -8.71
CA PRO A 272 -9.52 9.04 -9.44
C PRO A 272 -8.64 7.80 -9.37
N CYS A 273 -7.99 7.40 -10.48
CA CYS A 273 -7.11 6.22 -10.42
C CYS A 273 -6.21 6.37 -9.19
N PHE A 274 -5.93 5.29 -8.45
CA PHE A 274 -5.18 5.36 -7.19
C PHE A 274 -3.94 6.26 -7.30
N LEU A 275 -3.26 6.21 -8.45
CA LEU A 275 -2.16 7.11 -8.80
C LEU A 275 -2.54 8.59 -8.89
N THR A 276 -3.69 8.98 -9.46
CA THR A 276 -4.17 10.38 -9.44
C THR A 276 -4.38 10.88 -8.01
N PHE A 277 -4.90 10.04 -7.11
CA PHE A 277 -5.00 10.41 -5.69
C PHE A 277 -3.61 10.62 -5.10
N VAL A 278 -2.70 9.64 -5.23
CA VAL A 278 -1.36 9.72 -4.63
C VAL A 278 -0.57 10.91 -5.17
N MET A 279 -0.55 11.07 -6.50
CA MET A 279 0.20 12.12 -7.18
C MET A 279 -0.45 13.50 -6.99
N GLY A 280 -1.76 13.57 -6.80
CA GLY A 280 -2.52 14.82 -6.66
C GLY A 280 -2.46 15.45 -5.27
N ARG A 281 -1.84 14.79 -4.29
CA ARG A 281 -1.66 15.34 -2.93
C ARG A 281 -0.56 16.39 -2.91
N ASP A 282 -0.86 17.51 -2.28
CA ASP A 282 0.06 18.62 -2.01
C ASP A 282 0.63 18.60 -0.58
N TRP A 283 0.32 17.59 0.23
CA TRP A 283 0.94 17.39 1.55
C TRP A 283 1.75 16.09 1.62
N SER A 284 2.74 16.07 2.51
CA SER A 284 3.56 14.89 2.81
C SER A 284 2.89 14.02 3.88
N CYS A 285 3.04 12.70 3.79
CA CYS A 285 2.58 11.75 4.81
C CYS A 285 3.78 11.21 5.58
N VAL A 286 4.23 11.97 6.59
CA VAL A 286 5.43 11.65 7.36
C VAL A 286 5.05 10.76 8.54
N GLY A 287 5.45 9.49 8.53
CA GLY A 287 5.29 8.58 9.66
C GLY A 287 6.56 8.44 10.51
N SER A 288 6.42 8.13 11.80
CA SER A 288 7.55 7.82 12.67
C SER A 288 7.75 6.31 12.80
N MET A 289 8.97 5.82 12.56
CA MET A 289 9.38 4.45 12.91
C MET A 289 9.95 4.34 14.33
N THR A 290 9.93 5.43 15.11
CA THR A 290 10.62 5.51 16.41
C THR A 290 10.16 4.43 17.39
N LYS A 291 8.86 4.14 17.44
CA LYS A 291 8.30 3.12 18.34
C LYS A 291 8.84 1.74 18.03
N ALA A 292 8.78 1.32 16.76
CA ALA A 292 9.34 0.04 16.31
C ALA A 292 10.86 -0.04 16.56
N ARG A 293 11.60 1.04 16.25
CA ARG A 293 13.06 1.12 16.46
C ARG A 293 13.45 1.02 17.94
N LYS A 294 12.70 1.67 18.85
CA LYS A 294 12.92 1.56 20.31
C LYS A 294 12.73 0.14 20.83
N LEU A 295 11.90 -0.68 20.17
CA LEU A 295 11.71 -2.08 20.49
C LEU A 295 12.70 -3.02 19.79
N GLY A 296 13.69 -2.47 19.08
CA GLY A 296 14.76 -3.24 18.42
C GLY A 296 14.53 -3.55 16.95
N TRP A 297 13.55 -2.90 16.29
CA TRP A 297 13.40 -3.06 14.84
C TRP A 297 14.54 -2.40 14.08
N THR A 298 15.22 -3.19 13.25
CA THR A 298 16.29 -2.74 12.36
C THR A 298 15.98 -2.98 10.88
N GLY A 299 14.77 -3.45 10.56
CA GLY A 299 14.37 -3.67 9.18
C GLY A 299 14.38 -2.36 8.39
N TYR A 300 15.03 -2.42 7.23
CA TYR A 300 15.24 -1.29 6.33
C TYR A 300 15.15 -1.78 4.89
N SER A 301 14.72 -0.91 3.98
CA SER A 301 14.81 -1.12 2.55
C SER A 301 15.05 0.23 1.88
N ASP A 302 16.00 0.31 0.97
CA ASP A 302 16.14 1.50 0.13
C ASP A 302 14.93 1.62 -0.80
N THR A 303 14.27 2.77 -0.78
CA THR A 303 13.02 3.02 -1.52
C THR A 303 13.24 2.92 -3.03
N TRP A 304 14.39 3.37 -3.54
CA TRP A 304 14.67 3.28 -4.97
C TRP A 304 14.97 1.86 -5.42
N ASP A 305 15.77 1.12 -4.66
CA ASP A 305 16.08 -0.27 -4.97
C ASP A 305 14.79 -1.11 -5.04
N LYS A 306 13.80 -0.80 -4.19
CA LYS A 306 12.48 -1.45 -4.22
C LYS A 306 11.61 -1.05 -5.41
N LEU A 307 11.70 0.19 -5.87
CA LEU A 307 11.08 0.61 -7.13
C LEU A 307 11.73 -0.14 -8.31
N GLU A 308 13.06 -0.16 -8.37
CA GLU A 308 13.83 -0.88 -9.39
C GLU A 308 13.45 -2.35 -9.45
N GLU A 309 13.45 -3.05 -8.31
CA GLU A 309 13.05 -4.45 -8.19
C GLU A 309 11.63 -4.69 -8.71
N THR A 310 10.71 -3.75 -8.43
CA THR A 310 9.32 -3.83 -8.93
C THR A 310 9.24 -3.67 -10.44
N PHE A 311 10.14 -2.90 -11.04
CA PHE A 311 10.20 -2.67 -12.48
C PHE A 311 10.98 -3.71 -13.28
N GLN A 312 11.70 -4.63 -12.63
CA GLN A 312 12.46 -5.65 -13.35
C GLN A 312 11.52 -6.60 -14.11
N PRO A 313 11.85 -6.98 -15.36
CA PRO A 313 11.15 -8.04 -16.08
C PRO A 313 11.23 -9.33 -15.27
N ARG A 314 10.09 -9.92 -14.92
CA ARG A 314 10.07 -11.17 -14.17
C ARG A 314 10.00 -12.34 -15.14
N LYS A 315 11.01 -13.21 -15.11
CA LYS A 315 11.18 -14.35 -16.03
C LYS A 315 10.09 -15.44 -15.93
N ASN A 316 9.18 -15.36 -14.96
CA ASN A 316 8.15 -16.36 -14.70
C ASN A 316 6.72 -15.80 -14.73
N PHE A 317 6.44 -14.84 -15.61
CA PHE A 317 5.10 -14.29 -15.85
C PHE A 317 4.80 -14.20 -17.35
#